data_AF-X1A752-F1
#
_entry.id   AF-X1A752-F1
#
_cell.length_a   1.000
_cell.length_b   1.000
_cell.length_c   1.000
_cell.angle_alpha   90.00
_cell.angle_beta   90.00
_cell.angle_gamma   90.00
#
_symmetry.space_group_name_H-M   'P 1'
#
loop_
_entity.id
_entity.type
_entity.pdbx_description
1 polymer ?
#
loop_
_entity_poly.entity_id
_entity_poly.type
_entity_poly.pdbx_seq_one_letter_code
_entity_poly.pdbx_strand_id
1 'polypeptide(L)'
;MIKKLKYPRYLNIKEEEFDRRIEKAYKLLSPCEVCPRKCGVKRLEGERGFCRSDEEVIVSSYNAHFGEEPPLVGNFGSGTIFFTNCNLK
;
A
#
# COMPACT_ATOMS: atom_id res chain seq x y z
N MET A 1 -3.34 -12.00 30.28
CA MET A 1 -4.54 -12.29 29.46
C MET A 1 -4.42 -11.49 28.15
N ILE A 2 -4.19 -12.15 27.03
CA ILE A 2 -4.12 -11.46 25.72
C ILE A 2 -5.55 -11.09 25.33
N LYS A 3 -5.87 -9.79 25.25
CA LYS A 3 -7.17 -9.31 24.74
C LYS A 3 -7.39 -9.91 23.34
N LYS A 4 -8.56 -10.50 23.10
CA LYS A 4 -8.95 -10.99 21.76
C LYS A 4 -8.95 -9.80 20.79
N LEU A 5 -7.93 -9.73 19.93
CA LEU A 5 -7.86 -8.77 18.83
C LEU A 5 -8.91 -9.14 17.77
N LYS A 6 -9.56 -8.14 17.18
CA LYS A 6 -10.43 -8.32 16.01
C LYS A 6 -9.59 -8.78 14.81
N TYR A 7 -10.13 -9.68 14.01
CA TYR A 7 -9.58 -10.01 12.70
C TYR A 7 -10.44 -9.35 11.61
N PRO A 8 -9.85 -8.71 10.58
CA PRO A 8 -8.40 -8.51 10.37
C PRO A 8 -7.74 -7.53 11.34
N ARG A 9 -6.42 -7.65 11.54
CA ARG A 9 -5.67 -6.89 12.58
C ARG A 9 -5.82 -5.37 12.47
N TYR A 10 -5.96 -4.82 11.25
CA TYR A 10 -6.10 -3.38 11.04
C TYR A 10 -7.36 -2.79 11.70
N LEU A 11 -8.39 -3.59 11.96
CA LEU A 11 -9.60 -3.16 12.69
C LEU A 11 -9.37 -2.84 14.17
N ASN A 12 -8.17 -3.08 14.69
CA ASN A 12 -7.78 -2.74 16.07
C ASN A 12 -7.00 -1.43 16.17
N ILE A 13 -6.75 -0.74 15.05
CA ILE A 13 -6.09 0.56 15.06
C ILE A 13 -7.07 1.60 15.60
N LYS A 14 -6.61 2.46 16.53
CA LYS A 14 -7.40 3.59 17.02
C LYS A 14 -7.56 4.62 15.89
N GLU A 15 -8.71 5.27 15.84
CA GLU A 15 -9.03 6.29 14.83
C GLU A 15 -7.93 7.36 14.70
N GLU A 16 -7.48 7.92 15.83
CA GLU A 16 -6.39 8.91 15.90
C GLU A 16 -5.08 8.44 15.22
N GLU A 17 -4.73 7.16 15.41
CA GLU A 17 -3.53 6.57 14.80
C GLU A 17 -3.76 6.25 13.32
N PHE A 18 -5.00 5.94 12.92
CA PHE A 18 -5.37 5.72 11.54
C PHE A 18 -5.25 7.02 10.74
N ASP A 19 -5.81 8.12 11.25
CA ASP A 19 -5.73 9.45 10.65
C ASP A 19 -4.27 9.91 10.51
N ARG A 20 -3.47 9.72 11.55
CA ARG A 20 -2.03 10.03 11.51
C ARG A 20 -1.29 9.28 10.41
N ARG A 21 -1.63 8.01 10.18
CA ARG A 21 -1.03 7.19 9.10
C ARG A 21 -1.46 7.67 7.72
N ILE A 22 -2.74 8.03 7.58
CA ILE A 22 -3.27 8.62 6.35
C ILE A 22 -2.52 9.90 6.03
N GLU A 23 -2.43 10.84 6.98
CA GLU A 23 -1.72 12.10 6.80
C GLU A 23 -0.25 11.87 6.38
N LYS A 24 0.44 10.93 7.04
CA LYS A 24 1.81 10.56 6.67
C LYS A 24 1.90 9.99 5.25
N ALA A 25 0.95 9.17 4.83
CA ALA A 25 0.92 8.61 3.48
C ALA A 25 0.71 9.68 2.42
N TYR A 26 -0.23 10.61 2.63
CA TYR A 26 -0.48 11.73 1.70
C TYR A 26 0.73 12.67 1.58
N LYS A 27 1.46 12.91 2.67
CA LYS A 27 2.71 13.70 2.64
C LYS A 27 3.77 13.08 1.72
N LEU A 28 3.78 11.77 1.54
CA LEU A 28 4.72 11.09 0.63
C LEU A 28 4.37 11.26 -0.86
N LEU A 29 3.22 11.85 -1.19
CA LEU A 29 2.76 12.04 -2.56
C LEU A 29 3.17 13.40 -3.16
N SER A 30 3.62 14.35 -2.34
CA SER A 30 3.99 15.70 -2.79
C SER A 30 4.99 16.37 -1.83
N PRO A 31 6.31 16.36 -2.13
CA PRO A 31 6.95 15.70 -3.28
C PRO A 31 6.89 14.17 -3.18
N CYS A 32 6.74 13.47 -4.31
CA CYS A 32 6.58 12.02 -4.31
C CYS A 32 7.86 11.26 -3.91
N GLU A 33 7.80 10.56 -2.78
CA GLU A 33 8.88 9.71 -2.24
C GLU A 33 8.48 8.23 -2.02
N VAL A 34 7.33 7.80 -2.57
CA VAL A 34 6.75 6.46 -2.35
C VAL A 34 7.65 5.31 -2.78
N CYS A 35 8.52 5.50 -3.78
CA CYS A 35 9.42 4.47 -4.27
C CYS A 35 10.89 4.93 -4.27
N PRO A 36 11.87 4.00 -4.41
CA PRO A 36 13.29 4.33 -4.36
C PRO A 36 13.75 5.37 -5.40
N ARG A 37 12.99 5.58 -6.49
CA ARG A 37 13.28 6.61 -7.49
C ARG A 37 13.07 8.03 -6.98
N LYS A 38 12.28 8.23 -5.91
CA LYS A 38 11.96 9.53 -5.30
C LYS A 38 11.76 10.65 -6.34
N CYS A 39 10.84 10.41 -7.28
CA CYS A 39 10.70 11.27 -8.47
C CYS A 39 10.31 12.72 -8.16
N GLY A 40 9.88 13.04 -6.94
CA GLY A 40 9.66 14.42 -6.51
C GLY A 40 8.40 15.10 -7.07
N VAL A 41 7.72 14.48 -8.04
CA VAL A 41 6.47 15.00 -8.62
C VAL A 41 5.40 15.21 -7.56
N LYS A 42 4.52 16.17 -7.81
CA LYS A 42 3.42 16.53 -6.93
C LYS A 42 2.13 15.86 -7.39
N ARG A 43 1.86 14.65 -6.87
CA ARG A 43 0.71 13.85 -7.34
C ARG A 43 -0.63 14.49 -7.06
N LEU A 44 -0.73 15.20 -5.92
CA LEU A 44 -1.93 15.93 -5.51
C LEU A 44 -2.22 17.15 -6.41
N GLU A 45 -1.25 17.56 -7.24
CA GLU A 45 -1.42 18.59 -8.28
C GLU A 45 -1.60 17.96 -9.68
N GLY A 46 -1.76 16.63 -9.77
CA GLY A 46 -1.97 15.89 -11.02
C GLY A 46 -0.69 15.50 -11.77
N GLU A 47 0.50 15.70 -11.17
CA GLU A 47 1.75 15.38 -11.85
C GLU A 47 2.05 13.87 -11.88
N ARG A 48 2.59 13.40 -13.01
CA ARG A 48 2.99 12.00 -13.23
C ARG A 48 4.50 11.86 -13.32
N GLY A 49 5.07 11.04 -12.43
CA GLY A 49 6.47 10.66 -12.46
C GLY A 49 6.75 9.47 -13.38
N PHE A 50 7.97 8.94 -13.29
CA PHE A 50 8.43 7.80 -14.09
C PHE A 50 7.48 6.60 -14.09
N CYS A 51 6.92 6.27 -12.93
CA CYS A 51 6.03 5.12 -12.79
C CYS A 51 4.64 5.33 -13.41
N ARG A 52 4.29 6.56 -13.83
CA ARG A 52 3.01 6.97 -14.42
C ARG A 52 1.76 6.73 -13.55
N SER A 53 1.92 6.37 -12.28
CA SER A 53 0.81 6.34 -11.32
C SER A 53 0.27 7.74 -11.05
N ASP A 54 -1.01 7.82 -10.71
CA ASP A 54 -1.71 9.05 -10.30
C ASP A 54 -1.73 9.18 -8.76
N GLU A 55 -2.52 10.12 -8.23
CA GLU A 55 -2.81 10.17 -6.79
C GLU A 55 -3.60 8.95 -6.32
N GLU A 56 -4.52 8.46 -7.15
CA GLU A 56 -5.24 7.21 -6.96
C GLU A 56 -4.49 6.07 -7.67
N VAL A 57 -4.27 4.98 -6.94
CA VAL A 57 -3.65 3.78 -7.51
C VAL A 57 -4.70 2.95 -8.23
N ILE A 58 -4.35 2.43 -9.40
CA ILE A 58 -5.21 1.52 -10.15
C ILE A 58 -4.81 0.09 -9.81
N VAL A 59 -5.77 -0.68 -9.28
CA VAL A 59 -5.62 -2.11 -9.01
C VAL A 59 -5.92 -2.89 -10.28
N SER A 60 -4.96 -3.67 -10.75
CA SER A 60 -5.10 -4.55 -11.91
C SER A 60 -5.82 -5.85 -11.57
N SER A 61 -5.50 -6.45 -10.41
CA SER A 61 -6.11 -7.69 -9.93
C SER A 61 -5.80 -7.91 -8.45
N TYR A 62 -6.58 -8.76 -7.80
CA TYR A 62 -6.36 -9.21 -6.43
C TYR A 62 -6.73 -10.68 -6.31
N ASN A 63 -5.91 -11.46 -5.61
CA ASN A 63 -6.09 -12.92 -5.52
C ASN A 63 -5.63 -13.47 -4.18
N ALA A 64 -6.27 -14.56 -3.74
CA ALA A 64 -5.68 -15.43 -2.74
C ALA A 64 -4.49 -16.16 -3.36
N HIS A 65 -3.35 -16.13 -2.68
CA HIS A 65 -2.09 -16.63 -3.19
C HIS A 65 -1.48 -17.64 -2.22
N PHE A 66 -1.58 -18.91 -2.60
CA PHE A 66 -1.12 -20.06 -1.83
C PHE A 66 0.24 -20.59 -2.30
N GLY A 67 0.81 -20.01 -3.36
CA GLY A 67 2.08 -20.43 -3.95
C GLY A 67 3.32 -19.75 -3.36
N GLU A 68 3.16 -19.01 -2.26
CA GLU A 68 4.27 -18.36 -1.54
C GLU A 68 5.16 -19.37 -0.82
N GLU A 69 6.35 -18.91 -0.43
CA GLU A 69 7.25 -19.70 0.42
C GLU A 69 6.55 -20.09 1.75
N PRO A 70 6.86 -21.27 2.33
CA PRO A 70 6.25 -21.73 3.58
C PRO A 70 6.21 -20.70 4.74
N PRO A 71 7.23 -19.85 4.98
CA PRO A 71 7.13 -18.82 6.02
C PRO A 71 6.16 -17.66 5.70
N LEU A 72 5.83 -17.45 4.42
CA LEU A 72 5.00 -16.33 3.95
C LEU A 72 3.53 -16.72 3.73
N VAL A 73 3.26 -17.98 3.40
CA VAL A 73 1.90 -18.48 3.13
C VAL A 73 1.01 -18.48 4.39
N GLY A 74 1.61 -18.61 5.58
CA GLY A 74 0.87 -18.64 6.85
C GLY A 74 -0.19 -19.75 6.90
N ASN A 75 -1.27 -19.53 7.67
CA ASN A 75 -2.35 -20.53 7.83
C ASN A 75 -3.43 -20.45 6.75
N PHE A 76 -3.54 -19.33 6.03
CA PHE A 76 -4.67 -19.03 5.14
C PHE A 76 -4.24 -18.55 3.75
N GLY A 77 -2.98 -18.79 3.37
CA GLY A 77 -2.39 -18.15 2.20
C GLY A 77 -2.02 -16.70 2.44
N SER A 78 -1.44 -16.09 1.41
CA SER A 78 -1.21 -14.65 1.34
C SER A 78 -2.26 -13.99 0.44
N GLY A 79 -2.53 -12.71 0.68
CA GLY A 79 -3.32 -11.89 -0.25
C GLY A 79 -2.38 -11.13 -1.18
N THR A 80 -2.64 -11.18 -2.49
CA THR A 80 -1.90 -10.40 -3.49
C THR A 80 -2.78 -9.30 -4.05
N ILE A 81 -2.21 -8.11 -4.20
CA ILE A 81 -2.83 -6.97 -4.88
C ILE A 81 -1.81 -6.49 -5.92
N PHE A 82 -2.17 -6.60 -7.19
CA PHE A 82 -1.35 -6.15 -8.30
C PHE A 82 -1.81 -4.77 -8.75
N PHE A 83 -0.88 -3.80 -8.80
CA PHE A 83 -1.12 -2.45 -9.30
C PHE A 83 -0.68 -2.31 -10.76
N THR A 84 -1.19 -1.28 -11.45
CA THR A 84 -0.80 -0.97 -12.83
C THR A 84 0.38 0.04 -12.90
N ASN A 85 0.75 0.42 -14.13
CA ASN A 85 1.65 1.51 -14.53
C ASN A 85 3.16 1.26 -14.45
N CYS A 86 3.72 0.95 -13.27
CA CYS A 86 5.17 0.84 -13.10
C CYS A 86 5.68 -0.50 -13.65
N ASN A 87 6.60 -0.46 -14.62
CA ASN A 87 7.25 -1.66 -15.17
C ASN A 87 8.71 -1.84 -14.72
N LEU A 88 9.17 -1.02 -13.77
CA LEU A 88 10.54 -1.04 -13.22
C LEU A 88 11.69 -0.99 -14.25
N LYS A 89 11.42 -0.59 -15.50
CA LYS A 89 12.47 -0.30 -16.49
C LYS A 89 13.40 0.79 -16.01
#